data_AF-A0A7S0BEF4-F1
#
_entry.id   AF-A0A7S0BEF4-F1
#
_cell.length_a   1.000
_cell.length_b   1.000
_cell.length_c   1.000
_cell.angle_alpha   90.00
_cell.angle_beta   90.00
_cell.angle_gamma   90.00
#
_symmetry.space_group_name_H-M   'P 1'
#
loop_
_entity.id
_entity.type
_entity.pdbx_description
1 polymer ?
#
loop_
_entity_poly.entity_id
_entity_poly.type
_entity_poly.pdbx_seq_one_letter_code
_entity_poly.pdbx_strand_id
1 'polypeptide(L)'
;RMFVSNKGILNTHHWSSVWYQWILNMRGILYVREYDEEVPGRPTRLVYLFSNPAVTWMALLAIIIFLVTASLLARHRDMKFFSNRRQAYAAYVYTGAFCFFSWLSNLLPYILVDRSSFAYHYLPGLYFAEILI
;
A
#
# COMPACT_ATOMS: atom_id res chain seq x y z
N ARG A 1 -8.35 -15.76 23.39
CA ARG A 1 -8.49 -14.44 24.07
C ARG A 1 -8.09 -13.25 23.19
N MET A 2 -7.09 -13.37 22.31
CA MET A 2 -6.68 -12.28 21.39
C MET A 2 -7.75 -11.81 20.39
N PHE A 3 -8.52 -12.74 19.80
CA PHE A 3 -9.59 -12.38 18.87
C PHE A 3 -10.68 -11.53 19.53
N VAL A 4 -11.15 -11.94 20.71
CA VAL A 4 -12.20 -11.22 21.46
C VAL A 4 -11.74 -9.81 21.84
N SER A 5 -10.47 -9.65 22.24
CA SER A 5 -9.88 -8.34 22.53
C SER A 5 -9.83 -7.44 21.29
N ASN A 6 -9.34 -7.96 20.15
CA ASN A 6 -9.23 -7.19 18.91
C ASN A 6 -10.58 -6.84 18.29
N LYS A 7 -11.57 -7.73 18.39
CA LYS A 7 -12.92 -7.52 17.87
C LYS A 7 -13.59 -6.27 18.46
N GLY A 8 -13.23 -5.89 19.69
CA GLY A 8 -13.79 -4.72 20.38
C GLY A 8 -13.14 -3.39 20.05
N ILE A 9 -12.09 -3.35 19.22
CA ILE A 9 -11.34 -2.10 18.92
C ILE A 9 -12.02 -1.34 17.77
N LEU A 10 -13.20 -0.80 18.07
CA LEU A 10 -14.00 -0.01 17.14
C LEU A 10 -13.89 1.51 17.37
N ASN A 11 -13.17 1.93 18.41
CA ASN A 11 -13.02 3.33 18.76
C ASN A 11 -12.29 4.10 17.64
N THR A 12 -12.92 5.16 17.17
CA THR A 12 -12.35 6.06 16.15
C THR A 12 -11.26 6.94 16.76
N HIS A 13 -10.10 6.99 16.12
CA HIS A 13 -9.02 7.90 16.50
C HIS A 13 -8.96 9.09 15.53
N HIS A 14 -8.63 10.29 16.02
CA HIS A 14 -8.54 11.48 15.17
C HIS A 14 -7.57 11.29 13.99
N TRP A 15 -6.45 10.58 14.20
CA TRP A 15 -5.48 10.26 13.15
C TRP A 15 -5.73 8.92 12.42
N SER A 16 -6.89 8.30 12.60
CA SER A 16 -7.27 7.13 11.80
C SER A 16 -7.40 7.51 10.32
N SER A 17 -7.16 6.53 9.45
CA SER A 17 -7.24 6.67 8.01
C SER A 17 -7.77 5.39 7.39
N VAL A 18 -8.37 5.52 6.21
CA VAL A 18 -9.00 4.42 5.46
C VAL A 18 -8.13 4.00 4.28
N TRP A 19 -8.34 2.78 3.80
CA TRP A 19 -7.44 2.10 2.86
C TRP A 19 -7.11 2.91 1.59
N TYR A 20 -8.10 3.59 0.99
CA TYR A 20 -7.90 4.35 -0.25
C TYR A 20 -7.05 5.62 -0.03
N GLN A 21 -7.02 6.16 1.20
CA GLN A 21 -6.18 7.31 1.52
C GLN A 21 -4.70 6.94 1.50
N TRP A 22 -4.35 5.67 1.72
CA TRP A 22 -2.96 5.22 1.71
C TRP A 22 -2.45 5.05 0.28
N ILE A 23 -3.27 4.43 -0.59
CA ILE A 23 -2.94 4.23 -2.01
C ILE A 23 -2.72 5.58 -2.72
N LEU A 24 -3.51 6.59 -2.35
CA LEU A 24 -3.43 7.92 -2.96
C LEU A 24 -2.53 8.89 -2.18
N ASN A 25 -1.92 8.44 -1.08
CA ASN A 25 -1.11 9.24 -0.17
C ASN A 25 -1.81 10.52 0.32
N MET A 26 -3.09 10.42 0.68
CA MET A 26 -3.94 11.54 1.09
C MET A 26 -3.84 11.88 2.58
N ARG A 27 -3.44 10.93 3.43
CA ARG A 27 -3.46 11.10 4.89
C ARG A 27 -2.34 10.31 5.57
N GLY A 28 -1.59 11.01 6.42
CA GLY A 28 -0.55 10.43 7.28
C GLY A 28 -1.00 10.30 8.73
N ILE A 29 -0.04 10.05 9.61
CA ILE A 29 -0.26 9.97 11.06
C ILE A 29 0.82 10.76 11.80
N LEU A 30 0.39 11.56 12.78
CA LEU A 30 1.28 12.26 13.69
C LEU A 30 1.59 11.39 14.90
N TYR A 31 2.87 11.15 15.16
CA TYR A 31 3.35 10.36 16.30
C TYR A 31 3.70 11.22 17.51
N VAL A 32 4.45 12.30 17.27
CA VAL A 32 4.95 13.18 18.33
C VAL A 32 4.58 14.61 18.00
N ARG A 33 4.09 15.31 19.02
CA ARG A 33 3.83 16.74 19.01
C ARG A 33 4.21 17.28 20.37
N GLU A 34 5.41 17.81 20.47
CA GLU A 34 5.91 18.50 21.66
C GLU A 34 5.72 20.01 21.47
N TYR A 35 5.41 20.69 22.57
CA TYR A 35 5.19 22.13 22.61
C TYR A 35 6.27 22.79 23.47
N ASP A 36 6.53 24.05 23.16
CA ASP A 36 7.39 24.91 23.95
C ASP A 36 6.72 25.20 25.30
N GLU A 37 7.49 25.09 26.38
CA GLU A 37 7.02 25.40 27.74
C GLU A 37 6.94 26.92 27.97
N GLU A 38 7.77 27.70 27.28
CA GLU A 38 7.87 29.16 27.45
C GLU A 38 6.88 29.92 26.55
N VAL A 39 6.55 29.37 25.38
CA VAL A 39 5.64 29.99 24.40
C VAL A 39 4.42 29.10 24.16
N PRO A 40 3.26 29.40 24.78
CA PRO A 40 2.05 28.62 24.62
C PRO A 40 1.67 28.40 23.15
N GLY A 41 1.53 27.14 22.76
CA GLY A 41 1.06 26.75 21.43
C GLY A 41 2.14 26.68 20.34
N ARG A 42 3.41 27.00 20.62
CA ARG A 42 4.50 26.82 19.66
C ARG A 42 4.96 25.34 19.65
N PRO A 43 4.81 24.58 18.56
CA PRO A 43 5.36 23.23 18.50
C PRO A 43 6.90 23.29 18.39
N THR A 44 7.60 22.50 19.20
CA THR A 44 9.06 22.38 19.18
C THR A 44 9.52 21.19 18.37
N ARG A 45 8.78 20.07 18.44
CA ARG A 45 9.10 18.83 17.72
C ARG A 45 7.85 18.16 17.19
N LEU A 46 7.88 17.82 15.90
CA LEU A 46 6.82 17.10 15.21
C LEU A 46 7.40 15.89 14.48
N VAL A 47 6.89 14.69 14.79
CA VAL A 47 7.25 13.46 14.06
C VAL A 47 6.00 12.95 13.36
N TYR A 48 6.02 13.01 12.03
CA TYR A 48 4.89 12.65 11.18
C TYR A 48 5.29 11.52 10.22
N LEU A 49 4.46 10.50 10.12
CA LEU A 49 4.60 9.47 9.10
C LEU A 49 3.70 9.80 7.93
N PHE A 50 4.35 9.99 6.79
CA PHE A 50 3.74 10.22 5.50
C PHE A 50 4.61 9.57 4.45
N SER A 51 4.01 8.88 3.48
CA SER A 51 4.77 8.26 2.40
C SER A 51 5.29 9.31 1.44
N ASN A 52 6.39 9.02 0.73
CA ASN A 52 6.84 9.86 -0.37
C ASN A 52 5.82 9.76 -1.52
N PRO A 53 5.13 10.85 -1.94
CA PRO A 53 4.13 10.80 -2.99
C PRO A 53 4.65 10.24 -4.31
N ALA A 54 5.90 10.54 -4.66
CA ALA A 54 6.52 10.04 -5.88
C ALA A 54 6.60 8.51 -5.86
N VAL A 55 7.03 7.93 -4.73
CA VAL A 55 7.14 6.47 -4.57
C VAL A 55 5.77 5.82 -4.59
N THR A 56 4.81 6.35 -3.84
CA THR A 56 3.45 5.77 -3.79
C THR A 56 2.76 5.81 -5.15
N TRP A 57 2.91 6.90 -5.91
CA TRP A 57 2.31 7.01 -7.24
C TRP A 57 3.04 6.18 -8.30
N MET A 58 4.37 6.07 -8.23
CA MET A 58 5.12 5.14 -9.10
C MET A 58 4.73 3.68 -8.82
N ALA A 59 4.58 3.30 -7.55
CA ALA A 59 4.12 1.97 -7.17
C ALA A 59 2.69 1.69 -7.67
N LEU A 60 1.78 2.66 -7.56
CA LEU A 60 0.43 2.55 -8.11
C LEU A 60 0.45 2.41 -9.64
N LEU A 61 1.29 3.20 -10.31
CA LEU A 61 1.47 3.12 -11.76
C LEU A 61 2.04 1.76 -12.18
N ALA A 62 3.02 1.22 -11.45
CA ALA A 62 3.60 -0.09 -11.70
C ALA A 62 2.56 -1.22 -11.60
N ILE A 63 1.67 -1.15 -10.60
CA ILE A 63 0.52 -2.08 -10.48
C ILE A 63 -0.40 -2.01 -11.70
N ILE A 64 -0.77 -0.79 -12.14
CA ILE A 64 -1.64 -0.60 -13.30
C ILE A 64 -0.97 -1.13 -14.57
N ILE A 65 0.30 -0.77 -14.79
CA ILE A 65 1.09 -1.24 -15.94
C ILE A 65 1.15 -2.76 -15.93
N PHE A 66 1.46 -3.39 -14.79
CA PHE A 66 1.49 -4.85 -14.67
C PHE A 66 0.16 -5.51 -15.03
N LEU A 67 -0.98 -4.99 -14.55
CA LEU A 67 -2.29 -5.55 -14.89
C LEU A 67 -2.57 -5.45 -16.40
N VAL A 68 -2.23 -4.30 -17.01
CA VAL A 68 -2.38 -4.10 -18.46
C VAL A 68 -1.46 -5.02 -19.25
N THR A 69 -0.17 -5.08 -18.92
CA THR A 69 0.78 -5.93 -19.66
C THR A 69 0.49 -7.41 -19.46
N ALA A 70 0.15 -7.86 -18.25
CA ALA A 70 -0.20 -9.25 -17.96
C ALA A 70 -1.48 -9.67 -18.71
N SER A 71 -2.50 -8.80 -18.78
CA SER A 71 -3.72 -9.08 -19.53
C SER A 71 -3.48 -9.13 -21.05
N LEU A 72 -2.66 -8.24 -21.59
CA LEU A 72 -2.25 -8.27 -23.00
C LEU A 72 -1.44 -9.53 -23.33
N LEU A 73 -0.51 -9.92 -22.46
CA LEU A 73 0.27 -11.15 -22.60
C LEU A 73 -0.62 -12.39 -22.55
N ALA A 74 -1.60 -12.43 -21.65
CA ALA A 74 -2.57 -13.53 -21.58
C ALA A 74 -3.42 -13.63 -22.84
N ARG A 75 -3.89 -12.48 -23.38
CA ARG A 75 -4.71 -12.41 -24.60
C ARG A 75 -3.94 -12.82 -25.85
N HIS A 76 -2.67 -12.45 -25.95
CA HIS A 76 -1.86 -12.63 -27.15
C HIS A 76 -0.84 -13.76 -27.04
N ARG A 77 -1.00 -14.66 -26.05
CA ARG A 77 -0.05 -15.74 -25.73
C ARG A 77 0.36 -16.63 -26.91
N ASP A 78 -0.52 -16.75 -27.92
CA ASP A 78 -0.33 -17.64 -29.08
C ASP A 78 0.43 -16.98 -30.25
N MET A 79 0.73 -15.67 -30.17
CA MET A 79 1.51 -15.01 -31.23
C MET A 79 2.98 -15.46 -31.19
N LYS A 80 3.56 -15.74 -32.36
CA LYS A 80 4.97 -16.18 -32.51
C LYS A 80 5.98 -15.26 -31.83
N PHE A 81 5.68 -13.96 -31.76
CA PHE A 81 6.49 -12.97 -31.05
C PHE A 81 6.71 -13.34 -29.57
N PHE A 82 5.65 -13.77 -28.87
CA PHE A 82 5.74 -14.16 -27.46
C PHE A 82 6.38 -15.54 -27.28
N SER A 83 6.27 -16.43 -28.28
CA SER A 83 6.88 -17.76 -28.26
C SER A 83 8.42 -17.70 -28.08
N ASN A 84 9.10 -16.79 -28.77
CA ASN A 84 10.57 -16.68 -28.69
C ASN A 84 11.09 -16.15 -27.34
N ARG A 85 10.25 -15.45 -26.55
CA ARG A 85 10.63 -14.92 -25.23
C ARG A 85 9.74 -15.47 -24.10
N ARG A 86 9.13 -16.65 -24.33
CA ARG A 86 8.13 -17.24 -23.43
C ARG A 86 8.62 -17.35 -21.99
N GLN A 87 9.87 -17.73 -21.78
CA GLN A 87 10.44 -17.88 -20.43
C GLN A 87 10.57 -16.54 -19.70
N ALA A 88 11.01 -15.48 -20.39
CA ALA A 88 11.11 -14.15 -19.81
C ALA A 88 9.73 -13.59 -19.44
N TYR A 89 8.73 -13.77 -20.31
CA TYR A 89 7.35 -13.37 -20.02
C TYR A 89 6.73 -14.17 -18.88
N ALA A 90 7.00 -15.48 -18.81
CA ALA A 90 6.53 -16.32 -17.72
C ALA A 90 7.12 -15.87 -16.37
N ALA A 91 8.42 -15.54 -16.33
CA ALA A 91 9.07 -15.01 -15.14
C ALA A 91 8.48 -13.65 -14.73
N TYR A 92 8.29 -12.74 -15.70
CA TYR A 92 7.64 -11.45 -15.45
C TYR A 92 6.23 -11.59 -14.87
N VAL A 93 5.39 -12.43 -15.49
CA VAL A 93 4.02 -12.66 -15.03
C VAL A 93 4.00 -13.33 -13.65
N TYR A 94 4.88 -14.30 -13.40
CA TYR A 94 4.95 -15.00 -12.12
C TYR A 94 5.38 -14.05 -10.98
N THR A 95 6.50 -13.35 -11.15
CA THR A 95 7.01 -12.42 -10.15
C THR A 95 6.04 -11.26 -9.94
N GLY A 96 5.51 -10.70 -11.03
CA GLY A 96 4.54 -9.61 -10.94
C GLY A 96 3.23 -10.05 -10.29
N ALA A 97 2.73 -11.26 -10.58
CA ALA A 97 1.54 -11.79 -9.93
C ALA A 97 1.78 -12.01 -8.44
N PHE A 98 2.95 -12.56 -8.06
CA PHE A 98 3.33 -12.71 -6.67
C PHE A 98 3.31 -11.35 -5.94
N CYS A 99 3.94 -10.32 -6.51
CA CYS A 99 3.96 -8.98 -5.92
C CYS A 99 2.56 -8.36 -5.84
N PHE A 100 1.77 -8.45 -6.91
CA PHE A 100 0.40 -7.93 -6.96
C PHE A 100 -0.51 -8.59 -5.92
N PHE A 101 -0.51 -9.92 -5.84
CA PHE A 101 -1.33 -10.64 -4.86
C PHE A 101 -0.83 -10.42 -3.43
N SER A 102 0.47 -10.21 -3.23
CA SER A 102 1.02 -9.86 -1.92
C SER A 102 0.59 -8.45 -1.50
N TRP A 103 0.64 -7.46 -2.40
CA TRP A 103 0.10 -6.12 -2.17
C TRP A 103 -1.40 -6.17 -1.86
N LEU A 104 -2.18 -6.89 -2.66
CA LEU A 104 -3.63 -7.01 -2.48
C LEU A 104 -3.98 -7.71 -1.16
N SER A 105 -3.28 -8.79 -0.80
CA SER A 105 -3.50 -9.51 0.45
C SER A 105 -3.20 -8.67 1.68
N ASN A 106 -2.24 -7.75 1.59
CA ASN A 106 -1.99 -6.78 2.67
C ASN A 106 -3.09 -5.71 2.74
N LEU A 107 -3.71 -5.35 1.62
CA LEU A 107 -4.76 -4.33 1.58
C LEU A 107 -6.14 -4.87 1.99
N LEU A 108 -6.48 -6.09 1.57
CA LEU A 108 -7.81 -6.70 1.72
C LEU A 108 -8.38 -6.69 3.16
N PRO A 109 -7.61 -7.00 4.22
CA PRO A 109 -8.13 -6.95 5.58
C PRO A 109 -8.70 -5.58 5.96
N TYR A 110 -8.11 -4.49 5.45
CA TYR A 110 -8.53 -3.12 5.74
C TYR A 110 -9.68 -2.63 4.84
N ILE A 111 -10.02 -3.39 3.81
CA ILE A 111 -11.23 -3.20 3.01
C ILE A 111 -12.41 -3.94 3.66
N LEU A 112 -12.16 -5.12 4.23
CA LEU A 112 -13.21 -6.06 4.66
C LEU A 112 -13.56 -5.97 6.16
N VAL A 113 -12.71 -5.37 6.99
CA VAL A 113 -12.88 -5.36 8.45
C VAL A 113 -13.01 -3.93 8.95
N ASP A 114 -14.14 -3.63 9.59
CA ASP A 114 -14.36 -2.37 10.29
C ASP A 114 -13.55 -2.32 11.60
N ARG A 115 -12.45 -1.57 11.58
CA ARG A 115 -11.61 -1.25 12.74
C ARG A 115 -10.89 0.07 12.50
N SER A 116 -10.43 0.71 13.57
CA SER A 116 -9.53 1.87 13.40
C SER A 116 -8.22 1.41 12.76
N SER A 117 -7.95 1.95 11.57
CA SER A 117 -6.72 1.72 10.80
C SER A 117 -5.92 3.01 10.62
N PHE A 118 -4.66 2.85 10.21
CA PHE A 118 -3.67 3.93 10.16
C PHE A 118 -2.70 3.69 9.00
N ALA A 119 -2.06 4.75 8.50
CA ALA A 119 -1.21 4.71 7.32
C ALA A 119 -0.07 3.66 7.38
N TYR A 120 0.47 3.36 8.57
CA TYR A 120 1.54 2.36 8.71
C TYR A 120 1.09 0.94 8.36
N HIS A 121 -0.22 0.64 8.41
CA HIS A 121 -0.76 -0.66 8.01
C HIS A 121 -0.56 -0.94 6.51
N TYR A 122 -0.38 0.12 5.71
CA TYR A 122 -0.12 -0.01 4.28
C TYR A 122 1.34 -0.30 3.94
N LEU A 123 2.30 -0.05 4.85
CA LEU A 123 3.74 -0.15 4.55
C LEU A 123 4.17 -1.54 4.04
N PRO A 124 3.70 -2.67 4.62
CA PRO A 124 4.04 -3.98 4.08
C PRO A 124 3.50 -4.20 2.65
N GLY A 125 2.30 -3.70 2.37
CA GLY A 125 1.74 -3.74 1.02
C GLY A 125 2.54 -2.88 0.05
N LEU A 126 2.85 -1.64 0.44
CA LEU A 126 3.65 -0.70 -0.34
C LEU A 126 5.01 -1.31 -0.74
N TYR A 127 5.68 -2.04 0.16
CA TYR A 127 6.92 -2.73 -0.14
C TYR A 127 6.80 -3.71 -1.33
N PHE A 128 5.73 -4.51 -1.41
CA PHE A 128 5.51 -5.39 -2.56
C PHE A 128 5.19 -4.63 -3.84
N ALA A 129 4.52 -3.48 -3.73
CA ALA A 129 4.28 -2.61 -4.88
C ALA A 129 5.57 -1.93 -5.36
N GLU A 130 6.51 -1.63 -4.46
CA GLU A 130 7.83 -1.07 -4.79
C GLU A 130 8.74 -2.09 -5.50
N ILE A 131 8.66 -3.37 -5.14
CA ILE A 131 9.38 -4.45 -5.86
C ILE A 131 8.90 -4.58 -7.33
N LEU A 132 7.67 -4.16 -7.60
CA LEU A 132 7.07 -4.23 -8.94
C LEU A 132 7.53 -3.09 -9.87
N ILE A 133 8.11 -2.01 -9.32
CA ILE A 133 8.68 -0.88 -10.08
C ILE A 133 9.89 -1.35 -10.88
#